data_AF-A0A932BI82-F1
#
_entry.id   AF-A0A932BI82-F1
#
_cell.length_a   1.000
_cell.length_b   1.000
_cell.length_c   1.000
_cell.angle_alpha   90.00
_cell.angle_beta   90.00
_cell.angle_gamma   90.00
#
_symmetry.space_group_name_H-M   'P 1'
#
loop_
_entity.id
_entity.type
_entity.pdbx_description
1 polymer ?
#
loop_
_entity_poly.entity_id
_entity_poly.type
_entity_poly.pdbx_seq_one_letter_code
_entity_poly.pdbx_strand_id
1 'polypeptide(L)' 'MEGGKRIIDFTREAKTAGVKFHACLPALPGYDIDPADLIPEVDQVSGGGVLADMILSSDKVLFF' A
#
# COMPACT_ATOMS: atom_id res chain seq x y z
N MET A 1 -4.29 -22.11 -4.11
CA MET A 1 -2.97 -22.76 -4.19
C MET A 1 -2.74 -23.43 -2.85
N GLU A 2 -2.69 -24.76 -2.82
CA GLU A 2 -2.40 -25.50 -1.60
C GLU A 2 -0.95 -25.20 -1.17
N GLY A 3 -0.74 -24.83 0.10
CA GLY A 3 0.58 -24.51 0.66
C GLY A 3 1.11 -23.08 0.43
N GLY A 4 0.35 -22.18 -0.21
CA GLY A 4 0.76 -20.78 -0.39
C GLY A 4 0.62 -19.95 0.89
N LYS A 5 1.57 -19.03 1.13
CA LYS A 5 1.45 -18.00 2.17
C LYS A 5 0.48 -16.91 1.72
N ARG A 6 -0.32 -16.36 2.64
CA ARG A 6 -1.32 -15.34 2.30
C ARG A 6 -0.63 -13.99 2.15
N ILE A 7 -1.14 -13.15 1.24
CA ILE A 7 -0.61 -11.78 1.04
C ILE A 7 -0.58 -10.99 2.36
N ILE A 8 -1.62 -11.13 3.18
CA ILE A 8 -1.73 -10.44 4.48
C ILE A 8 -0.58 -10.80 5.43
N ASP A 9 -0.02 -12.01 5.35
CA ASP A 9 1.10 -12.41 6.20
C ASP A 9 2.38 -11.66 5.78
N PHE A 10 2.61 -11.50 4.47
CA PHE A 10 3.71 -10.68 3.96
C PHE A 10 3.53 -9.19 4.29
N THR A 11 2.31 -8.66 4.18
CA THR A 11 2.01 -7.26 4.55
C THR A 11 2.36 -6.99 6.01
N ARG A 12 1.99 -7.90 6.93
CA ARG A 12 2.28 -7.76 8.36
C ARG A 12 3.77 -7.86 8.67
N GLU A 13 4.47 -8.79 8.04
CA GLU A 13 5.93 -8.90 8.19
C GLU A 13 6.66 -7.63 7.70
N ALA A 14 6.23 -7.06 6.58
CA ALA A 14 6.75 -5.80 6.09
C ALA A 14 6.50 -4.66 7.10
N LYS A 15 5.31 -4.58 7.72
CA LYS A 15 5.07 -3.61 8.79
C LYS A 15 5.97 -3.82 10.00
N THR A 16 6.19 -5.07 10.42
CA THR A 16 7.14 -5.39 11.50
C THR A 16 8.56 -4.95 11.15
N ALA A 17 8.94 -4.99 9.87
CA ALA A 17 10.21 -4.48 9.37
C ALA A 17 10.25 -2.93 9.21
N GLY A 18 9.15 -2.23 9.50
CA GLY A 18 9.07 -0.76 9.46
C GLY A 18 8.55 -0.17 8.14
N VAL A 19 8.00 -0.98 7.24
CA VAL A 19 7.38 -0.48 5.99
C VAL A 19 6.12 0.32 6.29
N LYS A 20 5.98 1.47 5.62
CA LYS A 20 4.76 2.28 5.61
C LYS A 20 3.93 1.96 4.37
N PHE A 21 2.65 1.64 4.56
CA PHE A 21 1.73 1.34 3.48
C PHE A 21 0.84 2.53 3.15
N HIS A 22 0.83 2.90 1.87
CA HIS A 22 -0.04 3.94 1.31
C HIS A 22 -1.07 3.31 0.38
N ALA A 23 -2.34 3.70 0.52
CA ALA A 23 -3.39 3.40 -0.44
C ALA A 23 -3.64 4.60 -1.36
N CYS A 24 -3.79 4.37 -2.66
CA CYS A 24 -4.00 5.41 -3.65
C CYS A 24 -5.46 5.92 -3.61
N LEU A 25 -5.69 7.11 -3.06
CA LEU A 25 -7.02 7.70 -2.94
C LEU A 25 -7.78 7.78 -4.29
N PRO A 26 -7.16 8.25 -5.40
CA PRO A 26 -7.83 8.26 -6.70
C PRO A 26 -8.22 6.88 -7.24
N ALA A 27 -7.58 5.81 -6.77
CA ALA A 27 -7.86 4.45 -7.25
C ALA A 27 -9.07 3.83 -6.54
N LEU A 28 -9.32 4.15 -5.27
CA LEU A 28 -10.37 3.49 -4.47
C LEU A 28 -11.76 3.53 -5.11
N PRO A 29 -12.24 4.66 -5.67
CA PRO A 29 -13.55 4.70 -6.32
C PRO A 29 -13.64 3.78 -7.56
N GLY A 30 -12.52 3.52 -8.24
CA GLY A 30 -12.48 2.61 -9.38
C GLY A 30 -12.66 1.13 -8.99
N TYR A 31 -12.58 0.82 -7.70
CA TYR A 31 -12.76 -0.52 -7.13
C TYR A 31 -13.96 -0.59 -6.16
N ASP A 32 -14.82 0.44 -6.12
CA ASP A 32 -15.95 0.54 -5.19
C ASP A 32 -15.55 0.35 -3.71
N ILE A 33 -14.36 0.83 -3.32
CA ILE A 33 -13.83 0.74 -1.95
C ILE A 33 -13.97 2.10 -1.25
N ASP A 34 -14.57 2.12 -0.06
CA ASP A 34 -14.47 3.27 0.85
C ASP A 34 -13.15 3.18 1.64
N PRO A 35 -12.50 4.31 1.99
CA PRO A 35 -11.35 4.29 2.90
C PRO A 35 -11.57 3.50 4.21
N ALA A 36 -12.80 3.41 4.71
CA ALA A 36 -13.15 2.63 5.89
C ALA A 36 -13.11 1.11 5.69
N ASP A 37 -13.15 0.64 4.44
CA ASP A 37 -13.07 -0.79 4.09
C ASP A 37 -11.61 -1.30 4.04
N LEU A 38 -10.64 -0.39 4.12
CA LEU A 38 -9.22 -0.72 4.04
C LEU A 38 -8.77 -1.52 5.27
N ILE A 39 -7.81 -2.42 5.03
CA ILE A 39 -7.19 -3.20 6.09
C ILE A 39 -6.44 -2.28 7.09
N PRO A 40 -6.38 -2.63 8.39
CA PRO A 40 -5.71 -1.81 9.41
C PRO A 40 -4.20 -1.67 9.17
N GLU A 41 -3.62 -2.50 8.31
CA GLU A 41 -2.23 -2.39 7.89
C GLU A 41 -1.95 -1.18 6.99
N VAL A 42 -2.95 -0.55 6.37
CA VAL A 42 -2.77 0.71 5.62
C VAL A 42 -2.54 1.85 6.61
N ASP A 43 -1.40 2.54 6.48
CA ASP A 43 -1.05 3.66 7.35
C ASP A 43 -1.65 4.98 6.87
N GLN A 44 -1.73 5.17 5.55
CA GLN A 44 -2.18 6.42 4.94
C GLN A 44 -2.95 6.19 3.64
N VAL A 45 -3.99 6.99 3.44
CA VAL A 45 -4.68 7.14 2.16
C VAL A 45 -4.15 8.41 1.50
N SER A 46 -3.51 8.27 0.33
CA SER A 46 -2.69 9.33 -0.27
C SER A 46 -3.08 9.63 -1.71
N GLY A 47 -2.99 10.90 -2.09
CA GLY A 47 -3.16 11.34 -3.47
C GLY A 47 -1.92 11.12 -4.33
N GLY A 48 -2.08 11.26 -5.66
CA GLY A 48 -0.99 11.07 -6.62
C GLY A 48 0.21 12.01 -6.43
N GLY A 49 0.00 13.22 -5.90
CA GLY A 49 1.09 14.14 -5.57
C GLY A 49 2.05 13.58 -4.50
N VAL A 50 1.50 12.91 -3.48
CA VAL A 50 2.33 12.25 -2.44
C VAL A 50 3.17 11.12 -3.04
N LEU A 51 2.60 10.34 -3.96
CA LEU A 51 3.37 9.33 -4.69
C LEU A 51 4.48 9.96 -5.54
N ALA A 52 4.19 11.06 -6.24
CA ALA A 52 5.20 11.77 -7.03
C ALA A 52 6.36 12.28 -6.16
N ASP A 53 6.05 12.87 -5.00
CA ASP A 53 7.06 13.32 -4.04
C ASP A 53 7.90 12.13 -3.51
N MET A 54 7.26 10.99 -3.20
CA MET A 54 7.98 9.77 -2.80
C MET A 54 8.90 9.25 -3.91
N ILE A 55 8.47 9.26 -5.16
CA ILE A 55 9.28 8.84 -6.31
C ILE A 55 10.50 9.75 -6.46
N LEU A 56 10.31 11.08 -6.37
CA LEU A 56 11.40 12.06 -6.53
C LEU A 56 12.38 12.08 -5.36
N SER A 57 11.95 11.66 -4.17
CA SER A 57 12.78 11.61 -2.95
C SER A 57 13.43 10.25 -2.69
N SER A 58 13.06 9.21 -3.45
CA SER A 58 13.65 7.87 -3.31
C SER A 58 14.87 7.70 -4.21
N ASP A 59 15.91 7.05 -3.70
CA ASP A 59 17.09 6.71 -4.52
C ASP A 59 16.75 5.72 -5.64
N LYS A 60 15.76 4.85 -5.42
CA LYS A 60 15.33 3.79 -6.34
C LYS A 60 13.83 3.55 -6.20
N VAL A 61 13.20 3.20 -7.31
CA VAL A 61 11.79 2.80 -7.35
C VAL A 61 11.68 1.47 -8.09
N LEU A 62 10.91 0.55 -7.53
CA LEU A 62 10.60 -0.75 -8.11
C LEU A 62 9.12 -0.78 -8.50
N PHE A 63 8.83 -1.22 -9.72
CA PHE A 63 7.47 -1.37 -10.25
C PHE A 63 7.26 -2.85 -10.63
N PHE A 64 6.07 -3.38 -10.33
CA PHE A 64 5.69 -4.78 -10.53
C PHE A 64 4.36 -4.87 -11.30
#